data_AF-A0AAV5DHI0-F1
#
_entry.id   AF-A0AAV5DHI0-F1
#
_cell.length_a   1.000
_cell.length_b   1.000
_cell.length_c   1.000
_cell.angle_alpha   90.00
_cell.angle_beta   90.00
_cell.angle_gamma   90.00
#
_symmetry.space_group_name_H-M   'P 1'
#
loop_
_entity.id
_entity.type
_entity.pdbx_description
1 polymer ?
#
loop_
_entity_poly.entity_id
_entity_poly.type
_entity_poly.pdbx_seq_one_letter_code
_entity_poly.pdbx_strand_id
1 'polypeptide(L)' 'MAPPPDLIDDAIYEILLRRQPDEPAWLFRAAVVCKPWRRIISDPGFLRRYREFHRTPPLLSFFHNTT' A
#
# COMPACT_ATOMS: atom_id res chain seq x y z
N MET A 1 17.19 -3.54 27.17
CA MET A 1 15.74 -3.33 26.92
C MET A 1 15.46 -3.84 25.52
N ALA A 2 14.77 -4.97 25.39
CA ALA A 2 14.43 -5.50 24.07
C ALA A 2 13.39 -4.58 23.41
N PRO A 3 13.50 -4.27 22.11
CA PRO A 3 12.47 -3.49 21.43
C PRO A 3 11.13 -4.23 21.55
N PRO A 4 10.01 -3.52 21.78
CA PRO A 4 8.71 -4.17 21.81
C PRO A 4 8.49 -4.88 20.47
N PRO A 5 8.31 -6.21 20.48
CA PRO A 5 8.18 -6.99 19.26
C PRO A 5 6.85 -6.67 18.56
N ASP A 6 6.90 -6.67 17.22
CA ASP A 6 5.81 -6.64 16.24
C ASP A 6 4.85 -5.44 16.22
N LEU A 7 4.57 -4.77 17.35
CA LEU A 7 3.67 -3.62 17.40
C LEU A 7 4.14 -2.44 16.51
N ILE A 8 5.46 -2.28 16.37
CA ILE A 8 6.04 -1.22 15.52
C ILE A 8 5.80 -1.54 14.03
N ASP A 9 5.98 -2.79 13.62
CA ASP A 9 5.81 -3.19 12.22
C ASP A 9 4.32 -3.17 11.83
N ASP A 10 3.41 -3.54 12.73
CA ASP A 10 1.95 -3.43 12.54
C ASP A 10 1.49 -1.97 12.41
N ALA A 11 2.00 -1.08 13.26
CA ALA A 11 1.68 0.35 13.17
C ALA A 11 2.20 0.96 11.86
N ILE A 12 3.42 0.61 11.46
CA ILE A 12 3.99 1.04 10.17
C ILE A 12 3.14 0.48 9.02
N TYR A 13 2.73 -0.79 9.09
CA TYR A 13 1.87 -1.42 8.09
C TYR A 13 0.59 -0.63 7.88
N GLU A 14 -0.13 -0.30 8.96
CA GLU A 14 -1.37 0.47 8.91
C GLU A 14 -1.16 1.89 8.38
N ILE A 15 -0.08 2.58 8.80
CA ILE A 15 0.26 3.92 8.29
C ILE A 15 0.50 3.87 6.78
N LEU A 16 1.29 2.88 6.32
CA LEU A 16 1.62 2.72 4.91
C LEU A 16 0.38 2.33 4.09
N LEU A 17 -0.48 1.47 4.64
CA LEU A 17 -1.71 1.02 4.00
C LEU A 17 -2.69 2.16 3.78
N ARG A 18 -2.84 3.07 4.76
CA ARG A 18 -3.82 4.16 4.67
C ARG A 18 -3.38 5.32 3.78
N ARG A 19 -2.11 5.35 3.37
CA ARG A 19 -1.63 6.41 2.48
C ARG A 19 -2.20 6.22 1.07
N GLN A 20 -2.92 7.24 0.62
CA GLN A 20 -3.53 7.28 -0.71
C GLN A 20 -2.48 7.15 -1.85
N PRO A 21 -2.89 6.55 -3.00
CA PRO A 21 -2.00 6.26 -4.13
C PRO A 21 -1.89 7.41 -5.14
N ASP A 22 -2.27 8.63 -4.77
CA ASP A 22 -2.29 9.84 -5.61
C ASP A 22 -0.94 10.09 -6.32
N GLU A 23 0.16 9.62 -5.73
CA GLU A 23 1.47 9.55 -6.38
C GLU A 23 2.07 8.13 -6.27
N PRO A 24 2.21 7.37 -7.37
CA PRO A 24 2.77 6.02 -7.32
C PRO A 24 4.23 6.00 -6.85
N ALA A 25 4.96 7.11 -7.00
CA ALA A 25 6.33 7.25 -6.51
C ALA A 25 6.42 7.31 -4.98
N TRP A 26 5.32 7.57 -4.26
CA TRP A 26 5.34 7.66 -2.80
C TRP A 26 5.78 6.34 -2.16
N LEU A 27 5.26 5.19 -2.61
CA LEU A 27 5.66 3.88 -2.08
C LEU A 27 7.16 3.63 -2.27
N PHE A 28 7.70 4.06 -3.41
CA PHE A 28 9.14 3.95 -3.68
C PHE A 28 9.96 4.83 -2.72
N ARG A 29 9.55 6.09 -2.51
CA ARG A 29 10.20 7.00 -1.55
C ARG A 29 10.11 6.47 -0.12
N ALA A 30 8.99 5.88 0.26
CA ALA A 30 8.80 5.27 1.57
C ALA A 30 9.72 4.06 1.78
N ALA A 31 9.91 3.23 0.75
CA ALA A 31 10.78 2.05 0.81
C ALA A 31 12.26 2.37 1.03
N VAL A 32 12.72 3.60 0.75
CA VAL A 32 14.11 4.01 0.97
C VAL A 32 14.35 4.71 2.31
N VAL A 33 13.31 5.00 3.10
CA VAL A 33 13.43 5.66 4.41
C VAL A 33 14.19 4.77 5.41
N CYS A 34 13.78 3.51 5.55
CA CYS A 34 14.42 2.56 6.45
C CYS A 34 14.13 1.10 6.06
N LYS A 35 14.92 0.17 6.63
CA LYS A 35 14.81 -1.27 6.34
C LYS A 35 13.43 -1.88 6.68
N PRO A 36 12.77 -1.56 7.82
CA PRO A 36 11.43 -2.07 8.12
C PRO A 36 10.38 -1.66 7.09
N TRP A 37 10.37 -0.40 6.67
CA TRP A 37 9.43 0.10 5.66
C TRP A 37 9.63 -0.60 4.32
N ARG A 38 10.89 -0.77 3.90
CA ARG A 38 11.23 -1.53 2.70
C ARG A 38 10.68 -2.95 2.74
N ARG A 39 10.83 -3.63 3.89
CA ARG A 39 10.37 -5.01 4.08
C ARG A 39 8.86 -5.11 3.89
N ILE A 40 8.10 -4.21 4.52
CA ILE A 40 6.64 -4.17 4.41
C ILE A 40 6.20 -3.86 2.99
N ILE A 41 6.78 -2.85 2.34
CA ILE A 41 6.37 -2.42 0.98
C ILE A 41 6.69 -3.48 -0.08
N SER A 42 7.76 -4.26 0.14
CA SER A 42 8.17 -5.34 -0.77
C SER A 42 7.40 -6.65 -0.52
N ASP A 43 6.57 -6.72 0.53
CA ASP A 43 5.75 -7.89 0.83
C ASP A 43 4.59 -8.03 -0.17
N PRO A 44 4.43 -9.18 -0.84
CA PRO A 44 3.33 -9.40 -1.77
C PRO A 44 1.94 -9.30 -1.11
N GLY A 45 1.83 -9.65 0.18
CA GLY A 45 0.61 -9.53 0.96
C GLY A 45 0.21 -8.07 1.19
N PHE A 46 1.17 -7.21 1.54
CA PHE A 46 0.99 -5.76 1.61
C PHE A 46 0.51 -5.19 0.27
N LEU A 47 1.19 -5.50 -0.84
CA LEU A 47 0.81 -4.97 -2.17
C LEU A 47 -0.60 -5.40 -2.59
N ARG A 48 -1.02 -6.62 -2.26
CA ARG A 48 -2.38 -7.08 -2.51
C ARG A 48 -3.40 -6.28 -1.69
N ARG A 49 -3.20 -6.18 -0.37
CA ARG A 49 -4.11 -5.42 0.51
C ARG A 49 -4.15 -3.94 0.14
N TYR A 50 -3.01 -3.34 -0.19
CA TYR A 50 -2.91 -1.96 -0.65
C TYR A 50 -3.76 -1.71 -1.89
N ARG A 51 -3.68 -2.59 -2.90
CA ARG A 51 -4.52 -2.52 -4.10
C ARG A 51 -6.01 -2.71 -3.78
N GLU A 52 -6.35 -3.63 -2.90
CA GLU A 52 -7.75 -3.87 -2.50
C GLU A 52 -8.34 -2.67 -1.75
N PHE A 53 -7.57 -2.08 -0.84
CA PHE A 53 -7.97 -0.92 -0.04
C PHE A 53 -8.14 0.35 -0.88
N HIS A 54 -7.25 0.58 -1.85
CA HIS A 54 -7.24 1.78 -2.68
C HIS A 54 -7.83 1.61 -4.08
N ARG A 55 -8.39 0.43 -4.40
CA ARG A 55 -9.05 0.22 -5.68
C ARG A 55 -10.15 1.27 -5.83
N THR A 56 -10.00 2.15 -6.81
CA THR A 56 -11.13 2.86 -7.38
C THR A 56 -12.09 1.77 -7.85
N PRO A 57 -13.35 1.73 -7.37
CA PRO A 57 -14.32 0.79 -7.92
C PRO A 57 -14.29 0.94 -9.44
N PRO A 58 -14.34 -0.16 -10.21
CA PRO A 58 -14.48 -0.04 -11.64
C PRO A 58 -15.75 0.78 -11.84
N LEU A 59 -15.60 2.03 -12.29
CA LEU A 59 -16.69 2.71 -12.95
C LEU A 59 -17.03 1.73 -14.07
N LEU A 60 -18.21 1.11 -13.99
CA LEU A 60 -18.80 0.33 -15.05
C LEU A 60 -18.94 1.29 -16.25
N SER A 61 -17.84 1.54 -16.96
CA SER A 61 -17.86 2.33 -18.18
C SER A 61 -18.59 1.46 -19.19
N PHE A 62 -19.87 1.79 -19.35
CA PHE A 62 -20.76 1.21 -20.34
C PHE A 62 -20.05 1.20 -21.71
N PHE A 63 -19.75 0.02 -22.22
CA PHE A 63 -19.40 -0.13 -23.63
C PHE A 63 -20.66 0.10 -24.45
N HIS A 64 -20.94 1.34 -24.84
CA HIS A 64 -21.85 1.61 -25.95
C HIS A 64 -21.13 1.22 -27.24
N ASN A 65 -21.38 0.00 -27.70
CA ASN A 65 -21.17 -0.36 -29.10
C ASN A 65 -22.31 0.27 -29.90
N THR A 66 -22.05 1.40 -30.55
CA THR A 66 -22.94 1.91 -31.59
C THR A 66 -22.32 1.60 -32.95
N THR A 67 -23.11 0.88 -33.73
CA THR A 67 -22.96 0.48 -35.13
C THR A 67 -22.34 1.52 -36.04
#